data_AF-A0A6N7YFY0-F1
#
_entry.id   AF-A0A6N7YFY0-F1
#
_cell.length_a   1.000
_cell.length_b   1.000
_cell.length_c   1.000
_cell.angle_alpha   90.00
_cell.angle_beta   90.00
_cell.angle_gamma   90.00
#
_symmetry.space_group_name_H-M   'P 1'
#
loop_
_entity.id
_entity.type
_entity.pdbx_description
1 polymer ?
#
loop_
_entity_poly.entity_id
_entity_poly.type
_entity_poly.pdbx_seq_one_letter_code
_entity_poly.pdbx_strand_id
1 'polypeptide(L)'
;MSDPDQPERVCRTRPCPACPYRCDVPSGVWGAEEYAKLLAYDRPTGEQPLAAFACHATPQRLCHGWAVTHSNRGHEHELLALRLLGLTPPDGPGPVPLFESGQQAAEHGLRDPLPGPDAIRAIRRLRRYPRLAADPDTP
;
A
#
# COMPACT_ATOMS: atom_id res chain seq x y z
N MET A 1 8.58 -26.49 -6.64
CA MET A 1 8.05 -27.06 -5.39
C MET A 1 7.88 -25.91 -4.43
N SER A 2 6.65 -25.50 -4.15
CA SER A 2 6.39 -24.43 -3.16
C SER A 2 6.69 -24.98 -1.77
N ASP A 3 7.54 -24.28 -1.03
CA ASP A 3 7.90 -24.60 0.36
C ASP A 3 6.64 -24.45 1.25
N PRO A 4 6.17 -25.54 1.90
CA PRO A 4 4.95 -25.53 2.70
C PRO A 4 5.04 -24.69 3.97
N ASP A 5 6.24 -24.24 4.36
CA ASP A 5 6.48 -23.44 5.56
C ASP A 5 6.56 -21.93 5.27
N GLN A 6 6.48 -21.53 3.99
CA GLN A 6 6.34 -20.12 3.62
C GLN A 6 4.88 -19.71 3.82
N PRO A 7 4.56 -18.77 4.75
CA PRO A 7 3.20 -18.30 4.90
C PRO A 7 2.72 -17.71 3.58
N GLU A 8 1.59 -18.23 3.09
CA GLU A 8 0.99 -17.81 1.82
C GLU A 8 0.84 -16.29 1.81
N ARG A 9 1.57 -15.63 0.90
CA ARG A 9 1.52 -14.18 0.74
C ARG A 9 0.20 -13.82 0.07
N VAL A 10 -0.84 -13.63 0.85
CA VAL A 10 -2.13 -13.16 0.32
C VAL A 10 -2.29 -11.66 0.53
N CYS A 11 -3.05 -11.03 -0.36
CA CYS A 11 -3.49 -9.65 -0.21
C CYS A 11 -4.42 -9.51 0.99
N ARG A 12 -4.39 -8.34 1.64
CA ARG A 12 -5.45 -7.97 2.58
C ARG A 12 -6.80 -7.89 1.82
N THR A 13 -7.86 -8.36 2.46
CA THR A 13 -9.24 -8.30 1.91
C THR A 13 -9.83 -6.88 1.91
N ARG A 14 -9.28 -5.97 2.71
CA ARG A 14 -9.67 -4.56 2.77
C ARG A 14 -8.47 -3.68 3.13
N PRO A 15 -8.45 -2.41 2.70
CA PRO A 15 -7.35 -1.51 3.01
C PRO A 15 -7.30 -1.24 4.52
N CYS A 16 -6.09 -1.20 5.09
CA CYS A 16 -5.93 -0.81 6.49
C CYS A 16 -6.27 0.68 6.69
N PRO A 17 -6.55 1.14 7.91
CA PRO A 17 -6.94 2.54 8.16
C PRO A 17 -5.89 3.62 7.87
N ALA A 18 -4.66 3.25 7.54
CA ALA A 18 -3.63 4.18 7.07
C ALA A 18 -3.06 3.76 5.70
N CYS A 19 -3.79 2.99 4.91
CA CYS A 19 -3.33 2.60 3.58
C CYS A 19 -3.05 3.86 2.75
N PRO A 20 -1.85 4.03 2.16
CA PRO A 20 -1.50 5.26 1.44
C PRO A 20 -2.36 5.48 0.18
N TYR A 21 -3.01 4.41 -0.31
CA TYR A 21 -3.92 4.46 -1.46
C TYR A 21 -5.35 4.89 -1.11
N ARG A 22 -5.72 5.07 0.16
CA ARG A 22 -7.08 5.49 0.52
C ARG A 22 -7.26 6.99 0.28
N CYS A 23 -8.34 7.40 -0.37
CA CYS A 23 -8.64 8.82 -0.58
C CYS A 23 -8.93 9.58 0.74
N ASP A 24 -9.32 8.87 1.79
CA ASP A 24 -9.66 9.44 3.10
C ASP A 24 -8.53 9.35 4.13
N VAL A 25 -7.35 8.85 3.76
CA VAL A 25 -6.18 8.92 4.65
C VAL A 25 -5.66 10.36 4.65
N PRO A 26 -5.29 10.95 5.79
CA PRO A 26 -4.59 12.23 5.79
C PRO A 26 -3.24 12.13 5.06
N SER A 27 -2.82 13.22 4.44
CA SER A 27 -1.44 13.47 3.99
C SER A 27 -0.47 13.43 5.17
N GLY A 28 0.81 13.13 4.91
CA GLY A 28 1.86 13.11 5.94
C GLY A 28 1.72 12.00 6.99
N VAL A 29 0.91 10.96 6.74
CA VAL A 29 0.81 9.80 7.66
C VAL A 29 2.03 8.91 7.56
N TRP A 30 2.61 8.77 6.36
CA TRP A 30 3.87 8.06 6.16
C TRP A 30 5.01 9.03 5.78
N GLY A 31 6.25 8.58 5.93
CA GLY A 31 7.44 9.30 5.50
C GLY A 31 7.45 9.46 3.98
N ALA A 32 8.12 10.49 3.50
CA ALA A 32 8.17 10.82 2.08
C ALA A 32 8.71 9.66 1.22
N GLU A 33 9.63 8.88 1.76
CA GLU A 33 10.21 7.69 1.15
C GLU A 33 9.19 6.56 0.94
N GLU A 34 8.15 6.46 1.77
CA GLU A 34 7.09 5.46 1.58
C GLU A 34 6.18 5.85 0.40
N TYR A 35 5.87 7.14 0.26
CA TYR A 35 5.09 7.65 -0.86
C TYR A 35 5.88 7.61 -2.18
N ALA A 36 7.19 7.89 -2.15
CA ALA A 36 8.05 7.84 -3.33
C ALA A 36 8.09 6.45 -3.99
N LYS A 37 7.97 5.37 -3.21
CA LYS A 37 7.91 3.99 -3.75
C LYS A 37 6.72 3.75 -4.66
N LEU A 38 5.60 4.45 -4.44
CA LEU A 38 4.35 4.21 -5.16
C LEU A 38 4.46 4.53 -6.65
N LEU A 39 5.27 5.52 -7.00
CA LEU A 39 5.49 6.00 -8.36
C LEU A 39 6.02 4.89 -9.30
N ALA A 40 6.88 4.01 -8.78
CA ALA A 40 7.50 2.97 -9.61
C ALA A 40 6.49 1.93 -10.11
N TYR A 41 5.39 1.72 -9.38
CA TYR A 41 4.35 0.79 -9.79
C TYR A 41 3.40 1.38 -10.84
N ASP A 42 3.46 2.69 -11.11
CA ASP A 42 2.68 3.28 -12.19
C ASP A 42 3.28 3.07 -13.57
N ARG A 43 4.55 2.65 -13.65
CA ARG A 43 5.27 2.41 -14.90
C ARG A 43 4.64 1.27 -15.71
N PRO A 44 4.92 1.18 -17.02
CA PRO A 44 4.56 0.01 -17.82
C PRO A 44 5.03 -1.28 -17.13
N THR A 45 4.24 -2.35 -17.24
CA THR A 45 4.43 -3.61 -16.50
C THR A 45 5.90 -4.09 -16.48
N GLY A 46 6.61 -4.04 -17.62
CA GLY A 46 8.00 -4.49 -17.72
C GLY A 46 9.05 -3.62 -17.02
N GLU A 47 8.69 -2.40 -16.61
CA GLU A 47 9.55 -1.43 -15.94
C GLU A 47 9.24 -1.30 -14.43
N GLN A 48 8.22 -2.02 -13.96
CA GLN A 48 7.82 -2.01 -12.56
C GLN A 48 8.80 -2.79 -11.67
N PRO A 49 8.88 -2.48 -10.36
CA PRO A 49 9.62 -3.30 -9.41
C PRO A 49 9.10 -4.74 -9.35
N LEU A 50 10.02 -5.71 -9.25
CA LEU A 50 9.68 -7.12 -8.98
C LEU A 50 9.16 -7.32 -7.55
N ALA A 51 9.46 -6.37 -6.65
CA ALA A 51 9.07 -6.44 -5.25
C ALA A 51 7.55 -6.19 -5.10
N ALA A 52 6.88 -7.03 -4.32
CA ALA A 52 5.51 -6.76 -3.89
C ALA A 52 5.46 -5.74 -2.75
N PHE A 53 4.32 -5.04 -2.62
CA PHE A 53 4.14 -4.03 -1.60
C PHE A 53 3.41 -4.61 -0.38
N ALA A 54 4.14 -4.81 0.73
CA ALA A 54 3.58 -5.33 1.97
C ALA A 54 2.68 -4.29 2.68
N CYS A 55 1.68 -4.73 3.42
CA CYS A 55 0.88 -3.83 4.25
C CYS A 55 1.69 -3.35 5.46
N HIS A 56 1.88 -2.04 5.63
CA HIS A 56 2.59 -1.47 6.78
C HIS A 56 2.03 -1.94 8.14
N ALA A 57 0.71 -2.06 8.26
CA ALA A 57 0.03 -2.49 9.48
C ALA A 57 0.04 -4.02 9.70
N THR A 58 0.25 -4.81 8.65
CA THR A 58 0.20 -6.28 8.72
C THR A 58 1.15 -6.87 7.67
N PRO A 59 2.48 -6.83 7.88
CA PRO A 59 3.44 -7.11 6.81
C PRO A 59 3.45 -8.54 6.29
N GLN A 60 2.81 -9.47 6.99
CA GLN A 60 2.57 -10.84 6.53
C GLN A 60 1.57 -10.90 5.36
N ARG A 61 0.91 -9.79 5.03
CA ARG A 61 -0.07 -9.65 3.96
C ARG A 61 0.35 -8.54 2.99
N LEU A 62 -0.01 -8.69 1.72
CA LEU A 62 0.17 -7.64 0.73
C LEU A 62 -0.84 -6.51 0.93
N CYS A 63 -0.45 -5.30 0.54
CA CYS A 63 -1.28 -4.12 0.64
C CYS A 63 -2.48 -4.21 -0.31
N HIS A 64 -3.69 -4.10 0.23
CA HIS A 64 -4.93 -4.12 -0.55
C HIS A 64 -4.97 -2.97 -1.56
N GLY A 65 -4.70 -1.74 -1.11
CA GLY A 65 -4.81 -0.57 -1.99
C GLY A 65 -3.83 -0.62 -3.16
N TRP A 66 -2.60 -1.06 -2.92
CA TRP A 66 -1.62 -1.32 -3.98
C TRP A 66 -2.13 -2.36 -4.97
N ALA A 67 -2.57 -3.52 -4.49
CA ALA A 67 -3.03 -4.59 -5.37
C ALA A 67 -4.23 -4.16 -6.22
N VAL A 68 -5.21 -3.49 -5.63
CA VAL A 68 -6.44 -3.09 -6.33
C VAL A 68 -6.21 -1.91 -7.27
N THR A 69 -5.55 -0.84 -6.81
CA THR A 69 -5.34 0.38 -7.62
C THR A 69 -4.64 0.04 -8.93
N HIS A 70 -3.61 -0.79 -8.89
CA HIS A 70 -2.84 -1.11 -10.11
C HIS A 70 -3.47 -2.20 -10.98
N SER A 71 -4.27 -3.10 -10.39
CA SER A 71 -5.04 -4.08 -11.19
C SER A 71 -6.22 -3.46 -11.93
N ASN A 72 -6.72 -2.29 -11.50
CA ASN A 72 -7.85 -1.62 -12.13
C ASN A 72 -7.47 -0.65 -13.27
N ARG A 73 -6.18 -0.55 -13.63
CA ARG A 73 -5.67 0.43 -14.62
C ARG A 73 -5.51 -0.15 -16.03
N GLY A 74 -5.92 -1.40 -16.23
CA GLY A 74 -5.79 -2.11 -17.50
C GLY A 74 -4.45 -2.84 -17.66
N HIS A 75 -4.37 -3.66 -18.72
CA HIS A 75 -3.29 -4.64 -18.91
C HIS A 75 -1.88 -4.05 -18.98
N GLU A 76 -1.70 -2.82 -19.45
CA GLU A 76 -0.39 -2.17 -19.58
C GLU A 76 0.26 -1.86 -18.22
N HIS A 77 -0.57 -1.67 -17.18
CA HIS A 77 -0.16 -1.29 -15.84
C HIS A 77 -0.39 -2.39 -14.79
N GLU A 78 -0.77 -3.60 -15.22
CA GLU A 78 -0.91 -4.73 -14.30
C GLU A 78 0.38 -4.98 -13.52
N LEU A 79 0.23 -5.35 -12.24
CA LEU A 79 1.38 -5.52 -11.35
C LEU A 79 2.24 -6.71 -11.75
N LEU A 80 3.47 -6.43 -12.20
CA LEU A 80 4.48 -7.46 -12.48
C LEU A 80 4.73 -8.34 -11.26
N ALA A 81 4.81 -7.75 -10.07
CA ALA A 81 5.00 -8.47 -8.82
C ALA A 81 3.87 -9.48 -8.52
N LEU A 82 2.60 -9.17 -8.83
CA LEU A 82 1.50 -10.12 -8.62
C LEU A 82 1.59 -11.29 -9.59
N ARG A 83 1.96 -11.03 -10.86
CA ARG A 83 2.15 -12.06 -11.88
C ARG A 83 3.26 -13.04 -11.48
N LEU A 84 4.39 -12.53 -11.00
CA LEU A 84 5.52 -13.36 -10.55
C LEU A 84 5.21 -14.18 -9.29
N LEU A 85 4.37 -13.64 -8.41
CA LEU A 85 3.94 -14.34 -7.20
C LEU A 85 2.76 -15.29 -7.44
N GLY A 86 2.17 -15.29 -8.63
CA GLY A 86 0.99 -16.12 -8.94
C GLY A 86 -0.24 -15.74 -8.09
N LEU A 87 -0.38 -14.46 -7.74
CA LEU A 87 -1.42 -13.99 -6.83
C LEU A 87 -2.52 -13.21 -7.57
N THR A 88 -3.76 -13.49 -7.20
CA THR A 88 -4.92 -12.74 -7.66
C THR A 88 -5.16 -11.53 -6.75
N PRO A 89 -5.36 -10.32 -7.31
CA PRO A 89 -5.73 -9.14 -6.51
C PRO A 89 -7.12 -9.31 -5.88
N PRO A 90 -7.43 -8.59 -4.79
CA PRO A 90 -8.77 -8.55 -4.22
C PRO A 90 -9.81 -7.96 -5.18
N ASP A 91 -11.08 -8.31 -4.99
CA ASP A 91 -12.20 -7.76 -5.75
C ASP A 91 -12.48 -6.30 -5.36
N GLY A 92 -12.10 -5.37 -6.23
CA GLY A 92 -12.46 -3.95 -6.13
C GLY A 92 -11.90 -3.22 -4.88
N PRO A 93 -12.22 -1.93 -4.71
CA PRO A 93 -11.63 -1.07 -3.67
C PRO A 93 -12.07 -1.39 -2.23
N GLY A 94 -13.02 -2.32 -2.06
CA GLY A 94 -13.66 -2.57 -0.78
C GLY A 94 -14.53 -1.38 -0.32
N PRO A 95 -14.64 -1.12 1.00
CA PRO A 95 -15.64 -0.18 1.54
C PRO A 95 -15.23 1.30 1.46
N VAL A 96 -14.03 1.61 0.96
CA VAL A 96 -13.49 2.98 0.94
C VAL A 96 -12.90 3.29 -0.43
N PRO A 97 -13.11 4.51 -0.97
CA PRO A 97 -12.49 4.90 -2.23
C PRO A 97 -10.96 4.84 -2.16
N LEU A 98 -10.37 4.37 -3.25
CA LEU A 98 -8.93 4.37 -3.46
C LEU A 98 -8.56 5.37 -4.54
N PHE A 99 -7.33 5.91 -4.47
CA PHE A 99 -6.74 6.64 -5.57
C PHE A 99 -6.60 5.75 -6.80
N GLU A 100 -6.64 6.36 -7.98
CA GLU A 100 -6.61 5.66 -9.27
C GLU A 100 -5.19 5.31 -9.72
N SER A 101 -4.16 5.84 -9.05
CA SER A 101 -2.76 5.55 -9.35
C SER A 101 -1.85 5.69 -8.13
N GLY A 102 -0.63 5.15 -8.23
CA GLY A 102 0.44 5.40 -7.28
C GLY A 102 0.86 6.87 -7.23
N GLN A 103 0.79 7.57 -8.36
CA GLN A 103 1.06 9.00 -8.48
C GLN A 103 0.06 9.83 -7.69
N GLN A 104 -1.25 9.61 -7.86
CA GLN A 104 -2.26 10.33 -7.09
C GLN A 104 -2.10 10.09 -5.58
N ALA A 105 -1.82 8.83 -5.19
CA ALA A 105 -1.57 8.48 -3.80
C ALA A 105 -0.30 9.17 -3.24
N ALA A 106 0.77 9.23 -4.03
CA ALA A 106 2.02 9.89 -3.65
C ALA A 106 1.86 11.41 -3.56
N GLU A 107 1.25 12.05 -4.56
CA GLU A 107 0.97 13.50 -4.57
C GLU A 107 0.10 13.90 -3.38
N HIS A 108 -0.94 13.12 -3.08
CA HIS A 108 -1.76 13.34 -1.89
C HIS A 108 -0.95 13.22 -0.61
N GLY A 109 -0.20 12.12 -0.46
CA GLY A 109 0.59 11.83 0.73
C GLY A 109 1.67 12.86 1.03
N LEU A 110 2.33 13.36 -0.02
CA LEU A 110 3.44 14.31 0.04
C LEU A 110 3.00 15.77 0.15
N ARG A 111 1.70 16.04 0.05
CA ARG A 111 1.15 17.41 0.09
C ARG A 111 1.58 18.18 1.34
N ASP A 112 1.56 17.51 2.50
CA ASP A 112 1.95 18.09 3.77
C ASP A 112 3.26 17.43 4.25
N PRO A 113 4.39 18.16 4.24
CA PRO A 113 5.70 17.60 4.60
C PRO A 113 5.83 17.31 6.10
N LEU A 114 4.94 17.88 6.93
CA LEU A 114 4.83 17.62 8.35
C LEU A 114 3.41 17.15 8.68
N PRO A 115 3.25 16.14 9.55
CA PRO A 115 1.93 15.61 9.88
C PRO A 115 1.06 16.65 10.58
N GLY A 116 -0.05 17.03 9.95
CA GLY A 116 -1.09 17.85 10.57
C GLY A 116 -1.88 17.11 11.67
N PRO A 117 -2.82 17.79 12.35
CA PRO A 117 -3.58 17.18 13.46
C PRO A 117 -4.31 15.88 13.11
N ASP A 118 -4.86 15.78 11.89
CA ASP A 118 -5.51 14.56 11.41
C ASP A 118 -4.52 13.42 11.15
N ALA A 119 -3.37 13.73 10.56
CA ALA A 119 -2.29 12.76 10.36
C ALA A 119 -1.79 12.23 11.70
N ILE A 120 -1.55 13.11 12.68
CA ILE A 120 -1.15 12.73 14.05
C ILE A 120 -2.20 11.80 14.69
N ARG A 121 -3.50 12.09 14.52
CA ARG A 121 -4.58 11.20 15.00
C ARG A 121 -4.54 9.84 14.31
N ALA A 122 -4.29 9.80 13.01
CA ALA A 122 -4.17 8.55 12.25
C ALA A 122 -2.95 7.72 12.70
N ILE A 123 -1.78 8.36 12.82
CA ILE A 123 -0.54 7.75 13.32
C ILE A 123 -0.75 7.18 14.74
N ARG A 124 -1.40 7.92 15.64
CA ARG A 124 -1.74 7.40 16.99
C ARG A 124 -2.60 6.13 16.93
N ARG A 125 -3.58 6.06 16.01
CA ARG A 125 -4.40 4.86 15.82
C ARG A 125 -3.60 3.67 15.29
N LEU A 126 -2.46 3.90 14.64
CA LEU A 126 -1.58 2.83 14.17
C LEU A 126 -0.84 2.12 15.29
N ARG A 127 -0.65 2.76 16.44
CA ARG A 127 -0.04 2.13 17.63
C ARG A 127 -0.84 0.95 18.19
N ARG A 128 -2.06 0.69 17.72
CA ARG A 128 -2.78 -0.56 18.02
C ARG A 128 -2.21 -1.80 17.31
N TYR A 129 -1.39 -1.62 16.27
CA TYR A 129 -0.73 -2.72 15.57
C TYR A 129 0.61 -3.00 16.28
N PRO A 130 0.84 -4.21 16.81
CA PRO A 130 2.02 -4.50 17.64
C PRO A 130 3.35 -4.13 17.00
N ARG A 131 3.51 -4.39 15.70
CA ARG A 131 4.70 -3.96 14.93
C ARG A 131 4.91 -2.45 14.99
N LEU A 132 3.85 -1.69 14.67
CA LEU A 132 3.91 -0.25 14.59
C LEU A 132 3.98 0.40 15.97
N ALA A 133 3.65 -0.32 17.04
CA ALA A 133 3.89 0.12 18.41
C ALA A 133 5.36 -0.03 18.82
N ALA A 134 6.03 -1.07 18.32
CA ALA A 134 7.40 -1.43 18.68
C ALA A 134 8.48 -0.65 17.92
N ASP A 135 8.13 -0.04 16.79
CA ASP A 135 9.05 0.75 15.97
C ASP A 135 8.86 2.26 16.21
N PRO A 136 9.82 2.94 16.84
CA PRO A 136 9.75 4.38 17.09
C PRO A 136 9.96 5.21 15.82
N ASP A 137 10.59 4.64 14.79
CA ASP A 137 11.04 5.31 13.56
C ASP A 137 10.15 5.03 12.35
N THR A 138 9.23 4.06 12.45
CA THR A 138 8.11 3.97 11.50
C THR A 138 7.28 5.27 11.61
N PRO A 139 6.91 5.91 10.48
CA PRO A 139 6.15 7.18 10.49
C PRO A 139 4.90 7.16 11.38
#